data_AF-A0A453HAR5-F1
#
_entry.id   AF-A0A453HAR5-F1
#
_cell.length_a   1.000
_cell.length_b   1.000
_cell.length_c   1.000
_cell.angle_alpha   90.00
_cell.angle_beta   90.00
_cell.angle_gamma   90.00
#
_symmetry.space_group_name_H-M   'P 1'
#
loop_
_entity.id
_entity.type
_entity.pdbx_description
1 polymer ?
#
loop_
_entity_poly.entity_id
_entity_poly.type
_entity_poly.pdbx_seq_one_letter_code
_entity_poly.pdbx_strand_id
1 'polypeptide(L)'
;MILAANAAVGVITETNAEKALEELRAYQADVATVLRNGCFSILPATELVPGDIVEVGVGCKVPADMRMVEMLSHQLRVDQAILTGESCSVAKELDSTSAMNAVYQDKTNILFSGTVVVAGRARAVVIGVGSNTAMGSIRDAMLRTEDEATPLKKKLDEFGTFLAKVIAGICILVWVVNIGHFRDPSHGGFLRGAIHYFKVAVALAVAAIPEGLPAVVTTCLALGTKRMARLNAIVRSLPSVETLGCTTVICSDKTGTLTTNMMSVSKVCVVRSVHQRPITDEYSISGTTFAPDGFIYDASENQLEFPPQSPCLLHIAMCSALCNESTLQYNPDKKSYEKIGESTEVALRVLVEKVGLPGFDSMPSALNMLTKHERASYCNHYWENQFRKISVLDFSRDRKMMSVLCSRKQQEIMFSKGAPESVMARCTHILCNDDGSSVPLTMDIRNELEARFQSFAGKDTLRCLALALKRMPEGQQSLSYADEANLTFIGLVGMLDPPRDEVHSAIHSCMSAGIRVIVVTGDNKVGEHICLFLLLRSFDTVEKINMCCFSPLQNLYVGKLVRLSI
;
A
#
# COMPACT_ATOMS: atom_id res chain seq x y z
N MET A 1 4.71 -25.95 44.52
CA MET A 1 3.76 -24.84 44.33
C MET A 1 4.28 -23.83 43.31
N ILE A 2 5.49 -23.28 43.50
CA ILE A 2 6.10 -22.29 42.59
C ILE A 2 6.27 -22.83 41.16
N LEU A 3 6.77 -24.05 41.00
CA LEU A 3 6.85 -24.72 39.69
C LEU A 3 5.49 -24.83 38.98
N ALA A 4 4.43 -25.18 39.72
CA ALA A 4 3.08 -25.28 39.17
C ALA A 4 2.50 -23.92 38.80
N ALA A 5 2.77 -22.88 39.59
CA ALA A 5 2.36 -21.51 39.30
C ALA A 5 3.08 -20.97 38.05
N ASN A 6 4.40 -21.18 37.93
CA ASN A 6 5.17 -20.75 36.76
C ASN A 6 4.73 -21.49 35.48
N ALA A 7 4.47 -22.80 35.58
CA ALA A 7 3.94 -23.59 34.46
C ALA A 7 2.53 -23.12 34.05
N ALA A 8 1.64 -22.85 35.02
CA ALA A 8 0.30 -22.35 34.74
C ALA A 8 0.33 -20.96 34.09
N VAL A 9 1.18 -20.05 34.58
CA VAL A 9 1.36 -18.72 33.97
C VAL A 9 1.82 -18.85 32.53
N GLY A 10 2.81 -19.70 32.24
CA GLY A 10 3.28 -19.95 30.88
C GLY A 10 2.15 -20.44 29.95
N VAL A 11 1.45 -21.49 30.36
CA VAL A 11 0.35 -22.09 29.58
C VAL A 11 -0.80 -21.11 29.34
N ILE A 12 -1.21 -20.34 30.37
CA ILE A 12 -2.31 -19.37 30.25
C ILE A 12 -1.94 -18.22 29.30
N THR A 13 -0.69 -17.75 29.32
CA THR A 13 -0.26 -16.67 28.41
C THR A 13 -0.24 -17.09 26.96
N GLU A 14 0.06 -18.35 26.68
CA GLU A 14 0.15 -18.91 25.32
C GLU A 14 -1.25 -19.24 24.76
N THR A 15 -2.10 -19.90 25.56
CA THR A 15 -3.46 -20.28 25.12
C THR A 15 -4.42 -19.10 24.90
N ASN A 16 -4.27 -17.99 25.64
CA ASN A 16 -5.12 -16.82 25.45
C ASN A 16 -4.82 -16.07 24.13
N ALA A 17 -3.59 -16.14 23.62
CA ALA A 17 -3.22 -15.53 22.34
C ALA A 17 -3.78 -16.31 21.15
N GLU A 18 -3.82 -17.64 21.24
CA GLU A 18 -4.34 -18.51 20.16
C GLU A 18 -5.86 -18.46 20.05
N LYS A 19 -6.60 -18.54 21.17
CA LYS A 19 -8.08 -18.54 21.15
C LYS A 19 -8.69 -17.27 20.56
N ALA A 20 -8.14 -16.10 20.90
CA ALA A 20 -8.62 -14.83 20.37
C ALA A 20 -8.44 -14.75 18.83
N LEU A 21 -7.43 -15.43 18.29
CA LEU A 21 -7.16 -15.49 16.85
C LEU A 21 -8.09 -16.47 16.14
N GLU A 22 -8.45 -17.57 16.78
CA GLU A 22 -9.29 -18.63 16.23
C GLU A 22 -10.77 -18.21 16.15
N GLU A 23 -11.27 -17.48 17.15
CA GLU A 23 -12.64 -16.93 17.15
C GLU A 23 -12.83 -15.84 16.07
N LEU A 24 -11.80 -15.06 15.76
CA LEU A 24 -11.82 -14.10 14.65
C LEU A 24 -11.88 -14.78 13.27
N ARG A 25 -11.33 -16.00 13.13
CA ARG A 25 -11.32 -16.75 11.86
C ARG A 25 -12.68 -17.36 11.52
N ALA A 26 -13.50 -17.67 12.52
CA ALA A 26 -14.81 -18.29 12.31
C ALA A 26 -15.85 -17.34 11.67
N TYR A 27 -15.63 -16.02 11.73
CA TYR A 27 -16.57 -15.02 11.20
C TYR A 27 -16.37 -14.66 9.71
N GLN A 28 -15.42 -15.27 8.99
CA GLN A 28 -15.08 -14.91 7.60
C GLN A 28 -15.17 -16.11 6.63
N ALA A 29 -16.29 -16.84 6.62
CA ALA A 29 -16.50 -17.87 5.60
C ALA A 29 -16.86 -17.22 4.26
N ASP A 30 -15.88 -17.11 3.37
CA ASP A 30 -16.07 -16.63 2.00
C ASP A 30 -16.92 -17.64 1.18
N VAL A 31 -17.85 -17.14 0.36
CA VAL A 31 -18.70 -17.94 -0.55
C VAL A 31 -18.34 -17.70 -2.01
N ALA A 32 -18.56 -18.69 -2.87
CA ALA A 32 -18.25 -18.65 -4.29
C ALA A 32 -19.42 -19.14 -5.15
N THR A 33 -19.65 -18.48 -6.29
CA THR A 33 -20.65 -18.89 -7.29
C THR A 33 -20.00 -19.79 -8.33
N VAL A 34 -20.34 -21.07 -8.33
CA VAL A 34 -19.72 -22.11 -9.17
C VAL A 34 -20.72 -22.65 -10.19
N LEU A 35 -20.26 -22.91 -11.40
CA LEU A 35 -21.00 -23.60 -12.45
C LEU A 35 -20.58 -25.07 -12.47
N ARG A 36 -21.41 -25.96 -11.92
CA ARG A 36 -21.23 -27.43 -11.96
C ARG A 36 -22.41 -28.06 -12.70
N ASN A 37 -22.15 -29.01 -13.60
CA ASN A 37 -23.18 -29.71 -14.37
C ASN A 37 -24.16 -28.78 -15.13
N GLY A 38 -23.71 -27.60 -15.55
CA GLY A 38 -24.54 -26.60 -16.24
C GLY A 38 -25.47 -25.77 -15.34
N CYS A 39 -25.44 -25.98 -14.02
CA CYS A 39 -26.23 -25.22 -13.05
C CYS A 39 -25.33 -24.35 -12.17
N PHE A 40 -25.77 -23.11 -11.90
CA PHE A 40 -25.11 -22.23 -10.94
C PHE A 40 -25.49 -22.61 -9.51
N SER A 41 -24.49 -22.83 -8.66
CA SER A 41 -24.65 -23.12 -7.25
C SER A 41 -23.72 -22.22 -6.43
N ILE A 42 -24.20 -21.70 -5.30
CA ILE A 42 -23.36 -20.98 -4.34
C ILE A 42 -22.82 -22.01 -3.36
N LEU A 43 -21.50 -22.08 -3.24
CA LEU A 43 -20.79 -23.02 -2.39
C LEU A 43 -19.81 -22.29 -1.48
N PRO A 44 -19.50 -22.83 -0.29
CA PRO A 44 -18.39 -22.33 0.51
C PRO A 44 -17.08 -22.38 -0.27
N ALA A 45 -16.23 -21.35 -0.15
CA ALA A 45 -14.94 -21.29 -0.86
C ALA A 45 -14.02 -22.48 -0.53
N THR A 46 -14.20 -23.13 0.62
CA THR A 46 -13.46 -24.33 1.05
C THR A 46 -13.78 -25.58 0.25
N GLU A 47 -14.91 -25.62 -0.47
CA GLU A 47 -15.34 -26.77 -1.29
C GLU A 47 -14.91 -26.67 -2.76
N LEU A 48 -14.20 -25.61 -3.12
CA LEU A 48 -13.65 -25.42 -4.46
C LEU A 48 -12.52 -26.40 -4.74
N VAL A 49 -12.51 -26.96 -5.95
CA VAL A 49 -11.45 -27.83 -6.44
C VAL A 49 -10.88 -27.29 -7.76
N PRO A 50 -9.61 -27.60 -8.09
CA PRO A 50 -9.06 -27.29 -9.40
C PRO A 50 -9.93 -27.88 -10.52
N GLY A 51 -10.23 -27.06 -11.53
CA GLY A 51 -11.13 -27.39 -12.63
C GLY A 51 -12.56 -26.85 -12.49
N ASP A 52 -12.97 -26.39 -11.31
CA ASP A 52 -14.27 -25.72 -11.13
C ASP A 52 -14.33 -24.42 -11.95
N ILE A 53 -15.48 -24.15 -12.57
CA ILE A 53 -15.74 -22.87 -13.24
C ILE A 53 -16.46 -21.96 -12.25
N VAL A 54 -15.85 -20.83 -11.94
CA VAL A 54 -16.37 -19.85 -10.99
C VAL A 54 -16.72 -18.57 -11.73
N GLU A 55 -17.87 -18.00 -11.42
CA GLU A 55 -18.24 -16.67 -11.89
C GLU A 55 -17.93 -15.64 -10.81
N VAL A 56 -17.17 -14.62 -11.19
CA VAL A 56 -16.81 -13.50 -10.32
C VAL A 56 -17.43 -12.21 -10.85
N GLY A 57 -17.83 -11.34 -9.94
CA GLY A 57 -18.38 -10.04 -10.25
C GLY A 57 -17.90 -8.96 -9.29
N VAL A 58 -18.30 -7.72 -9.57
CA VAL A 58 -17.96 -6.55 -8.75
C VAL A 58 -18.29 -6.76 -7.28
N GLY A 59 -17.32 -6.45 -6.42
CA GLY A 59 -17.42 -6.60 -4.97
C GLY A 59 -17.13 -8.01 -4.46
N CYS A 60 -17.05 -9.02 -5.34
CA CYS A 60 -16.67 -10.37 -4.93
C CYS A 60 -15.18 -10.45 -4.63
N LYS A 61 -14.86 -11.09 -3.50
CA LYS A 61 -13.51 -11.56 -3.21
C LYS A 61 -13.25 -12.84 -4.01
N VAL A 62 -12.08 -12.88 -4.64
CA VAL A 62 -11.64 -14.01 -5.46
C VAL A 62 -11.30 -15.18 -4.51
N PRO A 63 -12.00 -16.32 -4.57
CA PRO A 63 -11.88 -17.37 -3.55
C PRO A 63 -10.63 -18.25 -3.72
N ALA A 64 -10.17 -18.45 -4.96
CA ALA A 64 -9.07 -19.34 -5.32
C ALA A 64 -8.21 -18.70 -6.41
N ASP A 65 -7.04 -19.27 -6.71
CA ASP A 65 -6.29 -18.85 -7.90
C ASP A 65 -6.99 -19.43 -9.13
N MET A 66 -7.36 -18.58 -10.08
CA MET A 66 -8.17 -18.95 -11.23
C MET A 66 -7.64 -18.36 -12.53
N ARG A 67 -7.67 -19.13 -13.61
CA ARG A 67 -7.38 -18.67 -14.97
C ARG A 67 -8.65 -18.17 -15.61
N MET A 68 -8.67 -16.92 -16.09
CA MET A 68 -9.83 -16.40 -16.80
C MET A 68 -10.10 -17.19 -18.07
N VAL A 69 -11.38 -17.43 -18.37
CA VAL A 69 -11.83 -18.16 -19.57
C VAL A 69 -12.73 -17.29 -20.42
N GLU A 70 -13.61 -16.52 -19.79
CA GLU A 70 -14.59 -15.68 -20.49
C GLU A 70 -14.76 -14.36 -19.76
N MET A 71 -14.76 -13.26 -20.51
CA MET A 71 -15.08 -11.94 -19.98
C MET A 71 -16.53 -11.62 -20.32
N LEU A 72 -17.39 -11.50 -19.30
CA LEU A 72 -18.83 -11.26 -19.49
C LEU A 72 -19.15 -9.77 -19.62
N SER A 73 -18.26 -8.91 -19.14
CA SER A 73 -18.31 -7.46 -19.30
C SER A 73 -17.27 -6.96 -20.31
N HIS A 74 -17.34 -5.67 -20.66
CA HIS A 74 -16.38 -5.02 -21.58
C HIS A 74 -14.94 -5.01 -21.01
N GLN A 75 -14.81 -4.94 -19.69
CA GLN A 75 -13.55 -4.99 -18.97
C GLN A 75 -13.70 -5.73 -17.64
N LEU A 76 -12.60 -6.23 -17.09
CA LEU A 76 -12.50 -6.72 -15.72
C LEU A 76 -11.31 -6.04 -15.02
N ARG A 77 -11.53 -5.43 -13.87
CA ARG A 77 -10.49 -4.81 -13.04
C ARG A 77 -10.50 -5.41 -11.64
N VAL A 78 -9.31 -5.71 -11.12
CA VAL A 78 -9.11 -6.39 -9.85
C VAL A 78 -8.12 -5.63 -8.99
N ASP A 79 -8.47 -5.42 -7.72
CA ASP A 79 -7.57 -4.89 -6.70
C ASP A 79 -6.66 -6.01 -6.19
N GLN A 80 -5.37 -5.87 -6.47
CA GLN A 80 -4.33 -6.82 -6.09
C GLN A 80 -3.40 -6.27 -4.99
N ALA A 81 -3.80 -5.21 -4.28
CA ALA A 81 -2.99 -4.56 -3.25
C ALA A 81 -2.47 -5.53 -2.18
N ILE A 82 -3.22 -6.59 -1.88
CA ILE A 82 -2.80 -7.62 -0.90
C ILE A 82 -1.55 -8.42 -1.33
N LEU A 83 -1.28 -8.51 -2.63
CA LEU A 83 -0.16 -9.27 -3.21
C LEU A 83 0.94 -8.38 -3.76
N THR A 84 0.58 -7.21 -4.29
CA THR A 84 1.52 -6.29 -4.95
C THR A 84 1.87 -5.07 -4.09
N GLY A 85 1.09 -4.75 -3.06
CA GLY A 85 1.18 -3.50 -2.32
C GLY A 85 0.67 -2.27 -3.08
N GLU A 86 0.26 -2.44 -4.35
CA GLU A 86 -0.22 -1.35 -5.19
C GLU A 86 -1.73 -1.17 -5.05
N SER A 87 -2.16 0.06 -4.79
CA SER A 87 -3.59 0.40 -4.63
C SER A 87 -4.32 0.69 -5.95
N CYS A 88 -3.66 0.56 -7.09
CA CYS A 88 -4.27 0.73 -8.41
C CYS A 88 -4.89 -0.58 -8.88
N SER A 89 -6.09 -0.51 -9.46
CA SER A 89 -6.77 -1.70 -9.96
C SER A 89 -6.16 -2.14 -11.30
N VAL A 90 -5.98 -3.45 -11.43
CA VAL A 90 -5.27 -4.04 -12.55
C VAL A 90 -6.29 -4.60 -13.54
N ALA A 91 -6.23 -4.13 -14.78
CA ALA A 91 -7.04 -4.68 -15.88
C ALA A 91 -6.59 -6.11 -16.21
N LYS A 92 -7.56 -6.99 -16.41
CA LYS A 92 -7.37 -8.41 -16.70
C LYS A 92 -7.72 -8.73 -18.15
N GLU A 93 -7.01 -9.68 -18.75
CA GLU A 93 -7.09 -10.05 -20.17
C GLU A 93 -7.22 -11.56 -20.36
N LEU A 94 -7.81 -12.00 -21.47
CA LEU A 94 -7.98 -13.43 -21.75
C LEU A 94 -6.72 -14.08 -22.32
N ASP A 95 -5.81 -13.31 -22.91
CA ASP A 95 -4.64 -13.81 -23.60
C ASP A 95 -3.63 -14.48 -22.65
N SER A 96 -2.82 -15.39 -23.19
CA SER A 96 -1.78 -16.06 -22.41
C SER A 96 -0.59 -15.13 -22.16
N THR A 97 -0.15 -15.03 -20.91
CA THR A 97 1.12 -14.38 -20.56
C THR A 97 2.30 -15.05 -21.28
N SER A 98 3.09 -14.27 -22.02
CA SER A 98 4.16 -14.79 -22.88
C SER A 98 5.40 -15.29 -22.12
N ALA A 99 5.60 -14.84 -20.88
CA ALA A 99 6.77 -15.21 -20.06
C ALA A 99 6.48 -16.39 -19.13
N MET A 100 7.32 -17.43 -19.20
CA MET A 100 7.17 -18.67 -18.41
C MET A 100 7.35 -18.45 -16.90
N ASN A 101 8.10 -17.43 -16.50
CA ASN A 101 8.35 -17.02 -15.10
C ASN A 101 7.91 -15.57 -14.84
N ALA A 102 6.71 -15.22 -15.30
CA ALA A 102 6.13 -13.91 -15.06
C ALA A 102 5.92 -13.63 -13.56
N VAL A 103 6.13 -12.38 -13.14
CA VAL A 103 5.79 -11.89 -11.78
C VAL A 103 4.27 -11.86 -11.63
N TYR A 104 3.74 -11.85 -10.39
CA TYR A 104 2.29 -11.78 -10.17
C TYR A 104 1.61 -10.60 -10.86
N GLN A 105 2.27 -9.42 -10.92
CA GLN A 105 1.79 -8.23 -11.62
C GLN A 105 1.57 -8.44 -13.13
N ASP A 106 2.41 -9.27 -13.76
CA ASP A 106 2.39 -9.54 -15.21
C ASP A 106 1.38 -10.61 -15.61
N LYS A 107 0.86 -11.37 -14.64
CA LYS A 107 -0.17 -12.40 -14.87
C LYS A 107 -1.55 -11.75 -14.99
N THR A 108 -1.76 -11.03 -16.09
CA THR A 108 -3.00 -10.30 -16.41
C THR A 108 -4.20 -11.20 -16.65
N ASN A 109 -3.97 -12.50 -16.82
CA ASN A 109 -4.98 -13.49 -17.14
C ASN A 109 -5.36 -14.40 -15.96
N ILE A 110 -4.72 -14.22 -14.80
CA ILE A 110 -4.99 -14.98 -13.58
C ILE A 110 -5.66 -14.06 -12.55
N LEU A 111 -6.67 -14.58 -11.87
CA LEU A 111 -7.28 -13.99 -10.68
C LEU A 111 -6.68 -14.69 -9.46
N PHE A 112 -6.18 -13.94 -8.48
CA PHE A 112 -5.51 -14.51 -7.32
C PHE A 112 -6.42 -14.56 -6.10
N SER A 113 -6.33 -15.63 -5.31
CA SER A 113 -7.10 -15.78 -4.08
C SER A 113 -6.89 -14.61 -3.13
N GLY A 114 -7.98 -14.10 -2.55
CA GLY A 114 -7.99 -12.97 -1.61
C GLY A 114 -8.11 -11.59 -2.27
N THR A 115 -7.88 -11.48 -3.57
CA THR A 115 -8.03 -10.21 -4.32
C THR A 115 -9.50 -9.86 -4.50
N VAL A 116 -9.82 -8.60 -4.80
CA VAL A 116 -11.23 -8.14 -4.92
C VAL A 116 -11.50 -7.61 -6.31
N VAL A 117 -12.62 -8.02 -6.91
CA VAL A 117 -13.05 -7.48 -8.20
C VAL A 117 -13.64 -6.09 -7.99
N VAL A 118 -13.03 -5.08 -8.61
CA VAL A 118 -13.45 -3.68 -8.52
C VAL A 118 -14.47 -3.34 -9.60
N ALA A 119 -14.28 -3.87 -10.80
CA ALA A 119 -15.16 -3.60 -11.94
C ALA A 119 -15.26 -4.83 -12.86
N GLY A 120 -16.45 -5.06 -13.42
CA GLY A 120 -16.70 -6.12 -14.39
C GLY A 120 -17.20 -7.44 -13.81
N ARG A 121 -17.44 -8.39 -14.72
CA ARG A 121 -17.83 -9.78 -14.47
C ARG A 121 -17.07 -10.70 -15.42
N ALA A 122 -16.64 -11.83 -14.91
CA ALA A 122 -15.90 -12.82 -15.70
C ALA A 122 -16.15 -14.23 -15.18
N ARG A 123 -15.88 -15.22 -16.04
CA ARG A 123 -15.77 -16.61 -15.65
C ARG A 123 -14.33 -17.04 -15.70
N ALA A 124 -13.93 -17.78 -14.68
CA ALA A 124 -12.57 -18.28 -14.54
C ALA A 124 -12.60 -19.74 -14.07
N VAL A 125 -11.59 -20.50 -14.47
CA VAL A 125 -11.40 -21.88 -14.04
C VAL A 125 -10.38 -21.92 -12.91
N VAL A 126 -10.70 -22.63 -11.84
CA VAL A 126 -9.80 -22.80 -10.70
C VAL A 126 -8.55 -23.58 -11.10
N ILE A 127 -7.38 -22.97 -10.87
CA ILE A 127 -6.07 -23.58 -11.11
C ILE A 127 -5.37 -24.00 -9.81
N GLY A 128 -5.65 -23.32 -8.70
CA GLY A 128 -5.02 -23.59 -7.41
C GLY A 128 -5.93 -23.22 -6.24
N VAL A 129 -5.92 -24.06 -5.20
CA VAL A 129 -6.70 -23.88 -3.96
C VAL A 129 -5.80 -24.08 -2.74
N GLY A 130 -6.18 -23.49 -1.61
CA GLY A 130 -5.44 -23.62 -0.34
C GLY A 130 -3.97 -23.22 -0.47
N SER A 131 -3.07 -24.09 -0.01
CA SER A 131 -1.61 -23.91 -0.07
C SER A 131 -1.03 -23.74 -1.48
N ASN A 132 -1.73 -24.22 -2.52
CA ASN A 132 -1.28 -24.12 -3.91
C ASN A 132 -1.66 -22.79 -4.59
N THR A 133 -2.26 -21.85 -3.84
CA THR A 133 -2.49 -20.47 -4.32
C THR A 133 -1.28 -19.59 -4.07
N ALA A 134 -1.18 -18.45 -4.74
CA ALA A 134 -0.16 -17.43 -4.47
C ALA A 134 -0.16 -17.04 -2.98
N MET A 135 -1.33 -16.73 -2.41
CA MET A 135 -1.47 -16.43 -0.98
C MET A 135 -1.15 -17.63 -0.07
N GLY A 136 -1.54 -18.83 -0.49
CA GLY A 136 -1.23 -20.07 0.23
C GLY A 136 0.26 -20.35 0.30
N SER A 137 0.99 -20.12 -0.79
CA SER A 137 2.44 -20.28 -0.82
C SER A 137 3.16 -19.28 0.08
N ILE A 138 2.65 -18.03 0.17
CA ILE A 138 3.14 -17.01 1.10
C ILE A 138 2.87 -17.45 2.54
N ARG A 139 1.65 -17.93 2.83
CA ARG A 139 1.30 -18.46 4.15
C ARG A 139 2.20 -19.63 4.56
N ASP A 140 2.43 -20.59 3.67
CA ASP A 140 3.28 -21.73 3.96
C ASP A 140 4.74 -21.32 4.15
N ALA A 141 5.24 -20.36 3.37
CA ALA A 141 6.57 -19.78 3.57
C ALA A 141 6.69 -19.07 4.94
N MET A 142 5.64 -18.36 5.36
CA MET A 142 5.59 -17.74 6.69
C MET A 142 5.59 -18.79 7.81
N LEU A 143 4.79 -19.86 7.68
CA LEU A 143 4.71 -20.93 8.69
C LEU A 143 5.97 -21.80 8.76
N ARG A 144 6.74 -21.90 7.67
CA ARG A 144 8.04 -22.61 7.65
C ARG A 144 9.17 -21.85 8.32
N THR A 145 8.96 -20.57 8.64
CA THR A 145 9.98 -19.78 9.33
C THR A 145 9.89 -20.13 10.81
N GLU A 146 10.89 -20.82 11.34
CA GLU A 146 10.96 -21.12 12.77
C GLU A 146 11.10 -19.82 13.57
N ASP A 147 10.30 -19.67 14.62
CA ASP A 147 10.41 -18.55 15.54
C ASP A 147 11.75 -18.62 16.28
N GLU A 148 12.69 -17.76 15.89
CA GLU A 148 13.94 -17.63 16.64
C GLU A 148 13.67 -17.04 18.04
N ALA A 149 14.27 -17.66 19.05
CA ALA A 149 14.23 -17.12 20.41
C ALA A 149 14.85 -15.71 20.47
N THR A 150 14.23 -14.81 21.24
CA THR A 150 14.73 -13.44 21.40
C THR A 150 16.12 -13.40 22.05
N PRO A 151 16.91 -12.34 21.83
CA PRO A 151 18.25 -12.23 22.42
C PRO A 151 18.25 -12.40 23.95
N LEU A 152 17.31 -11.78 24.67
CA LEU A 152 17.15 -11.98 26.12
C LEU A 152 16.80 -13.42 26.46
N LYS A 153 15.91 -14.07 25.71
CA LYS A 153 15.56 -15.49 25.93
C LYS A 153 16.80 -16.38 25.76
N LYS A 154 17.57 -16.20 24.68
CA LYS A 154 18.85 -16.89 24.45
C LYS A 154 19.82 -16.67 25.61
N LYS A 155 19.95 -15.42 26.11
CA LYS A 155 20.83 -15.11 27.26
C LYS A 155 20.34 -15.67 28.59
N LEU A 156 19.03 -15.71 28.82
CA LEU A 156 18.43 -16.34 30.00
C LEU A 156 18.64 -17.86 29.99
N ASP A 157 18.52 -18.50 28.82
CA ASP A 157 18.78 -19.94 28.67
C ASP A 157 20.27 -20.28 28.85
N GLU A 158 21.17 -19.46 28.30
CA GLU A 158 22.61 -19.55 28.54
C GLU A 158 22.94 -19.38 30.03
N PHE A 159 22.36 -18.37 30.69
CA PHE A 159 22.53 -18.10 32.11
C PHE A 159 21.99 -19.24 32.97
N GLY A 160 20.81 -19.77 32.65
CA GLY A 160 20.21 -20.91 33.32
C GLY A 160 21.08 -22.17 33.21
N THR A 161 21.61 -22.43 32.01
CA THR A 161 22.52 -23.56 31.76
C THR A 161 23.85 -23.39 32.50
N PHE A 162 24.39 -22.17 32.53
CA PHE A 162 25.59 -21.85 33.30
C PHE A 162 25.37 -22.06 34.80
N LEU A 163 24.28 -21.52 35.35
CA LEU A 163 23.93 -21.65 36.76
C LEU A 163 23.70 -23.12 37.15
N ALA A 164 23.01 -23.90 36.31
CA ALA A 164 22.81 -25.33 36.53
C ALA A 164 24.14 -26.10 36.61
N LYS A 165 25.11 -25.79 35.74
CA LYS A 165 26.46 -26.38 35.79
C LYS A 165 27.20 -26.00 37.08
N VAL A 166 27.10 -24.74 37.51
CA VAL A 166 27.73 -24.26 38.76
C VAL A 166 27.11 -24.95 39.97
N ILE A 167 25.78 -25.02 40.07
CA ILE A 167 25.06 -25.69 41.16
C ILE A 167 25.44 -27.16 41.21
N ALA A 168 25.43 -27.87 40.06
CA ALA A 168 25.83 -29.27 39.99
C ALA A 168 27.27 -29.48 40.47
N GLY A 169 28.20 -28.61 40.06
CA GLY A 169 29.59 -28.64 40.52
C GLY A 169 29.72 -28.45 42.03
N ILE A 170 29.00 -27.49 42.61
CA ILE A 170 29.00 -27.25 44.07
C ILE A 170 28.36 -28.43 44.81
N CYS A 171 27.26 -29.00 44.32
CA CYS A 171 26.62 -30.17 44.93
C CYS A 171 27.57 -31.37 44.96
N ILE A 172 28.29 -31.64 43.86
CA ILE A 172 29.30 -32.70 43.81
C ILE A 172 30.44 -32.40 44.77
N LEU A 173 30.95 -31.16 44.81
CA LEU A 173 32.02 -30.76 45.72
C LEU A 173 31.63 -30.95 47.19
N VAL A 174 30.44 -30.48 47.58
CA VAL A 174 29.89 -30.65 48.93
C VAL A 174 29.75 -32.13 49.28
N TRP A 175 29.32 -32.97 48.34
CA TRP A 175 29.26 -34.40 48.56
C TRP A 175 30.66 -34.99 48.80
N VAL A 176 31.62 -34.73 47.90
CA VAL A 176 32.97 -35.29 47.98
C VAL A 176 33.68 -34.88 49.27
N VAL A 177 33.58 -33.62 49.69
CA VAL A 177 34.19 -33.14 50.94
C VAL A 177 33.56 -33.83 52.15
N ASN A 178 32.24 -34.03 52.14
CA ASN A 178 31.53 -34.56 53.31
C ASN A 178 31.45 -36.08 53.36
N ILE A 179 31.79 -36.82 52.29
CA ILE A 179 31.69 -38.29 52.27
C ILE A 179 32.54 -38.97 53.36
N GLY A 180 33.66 -38.36 53.74
CA GLY A 180 34.51 -38.84 54.85
C GLY A 180 33.86 -38.65 56.23
N HIS A 181 33.03 -37.60 56.38
CA HIS A 181 32.31 -37.27 57.60
C HIS A 181 30.96 -37.98 57.74
N PHE A 182 30.54 -38.80 56.76
CA PHE A 182 29.30 -39.57 56.83
C PHE A 182 29.32 -40.63 57.95
N ARG A 183 30.52 -40.99 58.45
CA ARG A 183 30.73 -41.93 59.56
C ARG A 183 30.81 -41.28 60.94
N ASP A 184 30.66 -39.96 61.05
CA ASP A 184 30.78 -39.30 62.36
C ASP A 184 29.68 -39.76 63.35
N PRO A 185 30.02 -40.02 64.63
CA PRO A 185 29.09 -40.57 65.64
C PRO A 185 27.86 -39.68 65.90
N SER A 186 27.95 -38.39 65.59
CA SER A 186 26.91 -37.37 65.77
C SER A 186 25.65 -37.60 64.92
N HIS A 187 25.74 -38.36 63.82
CA HIS A 187 24.62 -38.55 62.90
C HIS A 187 23.87 -39.89 63.08
N GLY A 188 24.35 -40.78 63.97
CA GLY A 188 23.67 -42.03 64.31
C GLY A 188 23.62 -43.08 63.19
N GLY A 189 24.50 -42.99 62.19
CA GLY A 189 24.69 -43.98 61.11
C GLY A 189 24.96 -43.37 59.73
N PHE A 190 25.60 -44.13 58.85
CA PHE A 190 25.99 -43.70 57.49
C PHE A 190 24.79 -43.19 56.66
N LEU A 191 23.65 -43.88 56.76
CA LEU A 191 22.43 -43.52 56.01
C LEU A 191 21.87 -42.17 56.45
N ARG A 192 21.90 -41.86 57.76
CA ARG A 192 21.42 -40.58 58.29
C ARG A 192 22.37 -39.43 57.96
N GLY A 193 23.68 -39.67 57.98
CA GLY A 193 24.68 -38.70 57.50
C GLY A 193 24.47 -38.36 56.02
N ALA A 194 24.30 -39.36 55.16
CA ALA A 194 24.03 -39.16 53.74
C ALA A 194 22.74 -38.35 53.49
N ILE A 195 21.65 -38.66 54.21
CA ILE A 195 20.40 -37.89 54.13
C ILE A 195 20.59 -36.43 54.57
N HIS A 196 21.37 -36.19 55.62
CA HIS A 196 21.64 -34.84 56.12
C HIS A 196 22.38 -33.99 55.07
N TYR A 197 23.46 -34.50 54.50
CA TYR A 197 24.22 -33.78 53.47
C TYR A 197 23.47 -33.67 52.14
N PHE A 198 22.66 -34.67 51.79
CA PHE A 198 21.75 -34.57 50.65
C PHE A 198 20.72 -33.44 50.86
N LYS A 199 20.16 -33.31 52.06
CA LYS A 199 19.25 -32.20 52.42
C LYS A 199 19.95 -30.83 52.30
N VAL A 200 21.21 -30.73 52.72
CA VAL A 200 22.02 -29.51 52.56
C VAL A 200 22.25 -29.19 51.08
N ALA A 201 22.58 -30.18 50.26
CA ALA A 201 22.78 -29.99 48.82
C ALA A 201 21.51 -29.52 48.11
N VAL A 202 20.35 -30.10 48.43
CA VAL A 202 19.05 -29.68 47.89
C VAL A 202 18.69 -28.26 48.36
N ALA A 203 18.92 -27.92 49.63
CA ALA A 203 18.66 -26.58 50.15
C ALA A 203 19.54 -25.52 49.47
N LEU A 204 20.80 -25.83 49.22
CA LEU A 204 21.72 -24.96 48.50
C LEU A 204 21.32 -24.78 47.04
N ALA A 205 20.88 -25.86 46.38
CA ALA A 205 20.42 -25.81 44.99
C ALA A 205 19.17 -24.92 44.85
N VAL A 206 18.19 -25.06 45.75
CA VAL A 206 16.98 -24.21 45.75
C VAL A 206 17.34 -22.75 46.04
N ALA A 207 18.25 -22.49 46.99
CA ALA A 207 18.68 -21.11 47.32
C ALA A 207 19.39 -20.40 46.17
N ALA A 208 20.01 -21.15 45.26
CA ALA A 208 20.76 -20.60 44.13
C ALA A 208 19.88 -20.31 42.90
N ILE A 209 18.69 -20.94 42.76
CA ILE A 209 17.82 -20.75 41.60
C ILE A 209 17.02 -19.45 41.76
N PRO A 210 17.12 -18.49 40.81
CA PRO A 210 16.36 -17.25 40.87
C PRO A 210 14.92 -17.45 40.39
N GLU A 211 14.10 -18.09 41.23
CA GLU A 211 12.71 -18.47 40.90
C GLU A 211 11.81 -17.27 40.55
N GLY A 212 12.16 -16.06 41.00
CA GLY A 212 11.43 -14.82 40.72
C GLY A 212 11.80 -14.13 39.40
N LEU A 213 12.89 -14.53 38.73
CA LEU A 213 13.37 -13.85 37.53
C LEU A 213 12.35 -13.86 36.37
N PRO A 214 11.69 -15.00 36.04
CA PRO A 214 10.68 -15.00 34.99
C PRO A 214 9.51 -14.05 35.28
N ALA A 215 9.03 -14.02 36.53
CA ALA A 215 7.91 -13.15 36.93
C ALA A 215 8.27 -11.66 36.81
N VAL A 216 9.49 -11.27 37.19
CA VAL A 216 9.96 -9.89 37.05
C VAL A 216 10.07 -9.49 35.57
N VAL A 217 10.66 -10.35 34.74
CA VAL A 217 10.80 -10.10 33.30
C VAL A 217 9.44 -9.94 32.63
N THR A 218 8.50 -10.86 32.87
CA THR A 218 7.14 -10.78 32.29
C THR A 218 6.40 -9.53 32.74
N THR A 219 6.51 -9.16 34.03
CA THR A 219 5.88 -7.93 34.54
C THR A 219 6.47 -6.69 33.88
N CYS A 220 7.79 -6.64 33.71
CA CYS A 220 8.48 -5.53 33.04
C CYS A 220 8.04 -5.39 31.58
N LEU A 221 8.00 -6.50 30.83
CA LEU A 221 7.56 -6.53 29.42
C LEU A 221 6.08 -6.15 29.27
N ALA A 222 5.22 -6.60 30.20
CA ALA A 222 3.80 -6.24 30.20
C ALA A 222 3.59 -4.72 30.45
N LEU A 223 4.34 -4.13 31.38
CA LEU A 223 4.33 -2.68 31.60
C LEU A 223 4.86 -1.91 30.39
N GLY A 224 5.91 -2.40 29.74
CA GLY A 224 6.44 -1.85 28.49
C GLY A 224 5.40 -1.87 27.37
N THR A 225 4.73 -3.01 27.20
CA THR A 225 3.64 -3.18 26.22
C THR A 225 2.49 -2.20 26.45
N LYS A 226 2.09 -2.00 27.72
CA LYS A 226 1.05 -1.02 28.09
C LYS A 226 1.47 0.42 27.75
N ARG A 227 2.76 0.75 27.91
CA ARG A 227 3.30 2.07 27.54
C ARG A 227 3.33 2.27 26.02
N MET A 228 3.71 1.24 25.26
CA MET A 228 3.71 1.25 23.79
C MET A 228 2.29 1.38 23.21
N ALA A 229 1.31 0.70 23.79
CA ALA A 229 -0.08 0.79 23.34
C ALA A 229 -0.65 2.22 23.45
N ARG A 230 -0.23 3.00 24.46
CA ARG A 230 -0.60 4.43 24.58
C ARG A 230 0.02 5.32 23.50
N LEU A 231 1.06 4.84 22.83
CA LEU A 231 1.73 5.49 21.70
C LEU A 231 1.30 4.88 20.35
N ASN A 232 0.13 4.23 20.30
CA ASN A 232 -0.43 3.57 19.12
C ASN A 232 0.41 2.38 18.58
N ALA A 233 1.32 1.82 19.39
CA ALA A 233 2.07 0.61 19.05
C ALA A 233 1.47 -0.63 19.73
N ILE A 234 0.74 -1.44 18.97
CA ILE A 234 0.08 -2.65 19.46
C ILE A 234 1.05 -3.83 19.37
N VAL A 235 1.57 -4.26 20.51
CA VAL A 235 2.48 -5.41 20.60
C VAL A 235 1.67 -6.70 20.73
N ARG A 236 1.88 -7.64 19.80
CA ARG A 236 1.19 -8.94 19.81
C ARG A 236 1.88 -10.01 20.66
N SER A 237 3.18 -9.86 20.90
CA SER A 237 4.01 -10.80 21.66
C SER A 237 4.92 -10.05 22.62
N LEU A 238 4.83 -10.35 23.92
CA LEU A 238 5.58 -9.61 24.96
C LEU A 238 7.11 -9.58 24.73
N PRO A 239 7.77 -10.67 24.30
CA PRO A 239 9.20 -10.65 23.96
C PRO A 239 9.58 -9.69 22.83
N SER A 240 8.65 -9.30 21.96
CA SER A 240 8.93 -8.36 20.85
C SER A 240 9.32 -6.96 21.34
N VAL A 241 8.90 -6.56 22.55
CA VAL A 241 9.27 -5.26 23.17
C VAL A 241 10.79 -5.14 23.30
N GLU A 242 11.46 -6.22 23.69
CA GLU A 242 12.91 -6.27 23.86
C GLU A 242 13.62 -6.32 22.50
N THR A 243 13.14 -7.20 21.60
CA THR A 243 13.72 -7.35 20.26
C THR A 243 13.70 -6.04 19.47
N LEU A 244 12.63 -5.25 19.62
CA LEU A 244 12.53 -3.93 18.98
C LEU A 244 13.65 -2.98 19.42
N GLY A 245 14.10 -3.06 20.68
CA GLY A 245 15.21 -2.27 21.20
C GLY A 245 16.58 -2.67 20.64
N CYS A 246 16.72 -3.89 20.13
CA CYS A 246 17.94 -4.41 19.50
C CYS A 246 17.93 -4.30 17.97
N THR A 247 16.95 -3.60 17.39
CA THR A 247 16.78 -3.49 15.94
C THR A 247 17.95 -2.73 15.32
N THR A 248 18.65 -3.35 14.37
CA THR A 248 19.75 -2.72 13.61
C THR A 248 19.33 -2.30 12.20
N VAL A 249 18.31 -2.95 11.64
CA VAL A 249 17.79 -2.70 10.30
C VAL A 249 16.27 -2.68 10.34
N ILE A 250 15.65 -1.65 9.76
CA ILE A 250 14.22 -1.54 9.54
C ILE A 250 13.96 -1.63 8.04
N CYS A 251 13.29 -2.69 7.61
CA CYS A 251 12.74 -2.81 6.26
C CYS A 251 11.30 -2.32 6.28
N SER A 252 11.01 -1.22 5.61
CA SER A 252 9.67 -0.63 5.55
C SER A 252 9.12 -0.70 4.14
N ASP A 253 7.85 -1.08 4.00
CA ASP A 253 7.11 -0.84 2.76
C ASP A 253 6.97 0.67 2.52
N LYS A 254 6.83 1.08 1.25
CA LYS A 254 6.58 2.48 0.88
C LYS A 254 5.11 2.83 1.02
N THR A 255 4.26 2.16 0.26
CA THR A 255 2.89 2.62 0.00
C THR A 255 2.02 2.38 1.24
N GLY A 256 1.45 3.45 1.78
CA GLY A 256 0.60 3.39 2.99
C GLY A 256 1.36 3.29 4.31
N THR A 257 2.67 3.00 4.28
CA THR A 257 3.53 3.02 5.48
C THR A 257 4.34 4.31 5.55
N LEU A 258 5.26 4.53 4.61
CA LEU A 258 6.02 5.79 4.53
C LEU A 258 5.22 6.90 3.85
N THR A 259 4.34 6.53 2.93
CA THR A 259 3.40 7.45 2.29
C THR A 259 2.02 7.32 2.91
N THR A 260 1.21 8.35 2.68
CA THR A 260 -0.18 8.38 3.15
C THR A 260 -1.12 7.51 2.30
N ASN A 261 -0.68 7.06 1.12
CA ASN A 261 -1.52 6.43 0.09
C ASN A 261 -2.71 7.34 -0.31
N MET A 262 -2.50 8.66 -0.24
CA MET A 262 -3.46 9.69 -0.64
C MET A 262 -2.92 10.46 -1.83
N MET A 263 -3.02 9.84 -3.01
CA MET A 263 -2.56 10.44 -4.27
C MET A 263 -3.18 11.84 -4.42
N SER A 264 -2.34 12.85 -4.57
CA SER A 264 -2.75 14.25 -4.62
C SER A 264 -2.12 14.93 -5.82
N VAL A 265 -2.89 15.72 -6.56
CA VAL A 265 -2.35 16.57 -7.63
C VAL A 265 -1.54 17.69 -6.99
N SER A 266 -0.28 17.81 -7.39
CA SER A 266 0.66 18.80 -6.84
C SER A 266 1.04 19.87 -7.87
N LYS A 267 1.15 19.50 -9.15
CA LYS A 267 1.48 20.46 -10.22
C LYS A 267 0.60 20.28 -11.44
N VAL A 268 0.35 21.37 -12.14
CA VAL A 268 -0.30 21.39 -13.47
C VAL A 268 0.53 22.25 -14.40
N CYS A 269 0.79 21.79 -15.62
CA CYS A 269 1.51 22.54 -16.65
C CYS A 269 0.63 22.68 -17.89
N VAL A 270 0.48 23.90 -18.40
CA VAL A 270 -0.30 24.22 -19.60
C VAL A 270 0.52 25.11 -20.53
N VAL A 271 0.16 25.18 -21.81
CA VAL A 271 0.79 26.13 -22.74
C VAL A 271 0.04 27.44 -22.71
N ARG A 272 0.72 28.53 -22.36
CA ARG A 272 0.16 29.87 -22.32
C ARG A 272 -0.11 30.40 -23.71
N SER A 273 0.95 30.53 -24.51
CA SER A 273 0.90 31.15 -25.83
C SER A 273 1.99 30.58 -26.73
N VAL A 274 1.78 30.68 -28.04
CA VAL A 274 2.69 30.14 -29.09
C VAL A 274 3.10 31.20 -30.12
N HIS A 275 2.76 32.48 -29.94
CA HIS A 275 2.93 33.51 -30.97
C HIS A 275 4.39 33.81 -31.38
N GLN A 276 5.38 33.52 -30.51
CA GLN A 276 6.80 33.70 -30.83
C GLN A 276 7.63 32.49 -30.42
N ARG A 277 7.51 32.07 -29.15
CA ARG A 277 8.08 30.87 -28.57
C ARG A 277 7.02 30.19 -27.71
N PRO A 278 7.04 28.85 -27.57
CA PRO A 278 6.16 28.17 -26.63
C PRO A 278 6.47 28.65 -25.21
N ILE A 279 5.51 29.31 -24.58
CA ILE A 279 5.57 29.68 -23.17
C ILE A 279 4.60 28.78 -22.42
N THR A 280 5.07 28.14 -21.35
CA THR A 280 4.27 27.29 -20.47
C THR A 280 3.96 28.01 -19.18
N ASP A 281 2.72 27.88 -18.69
CA ASP A 281 2.38 28.25 -17.31
C ASP A 281 2.38 26.99 -16.44
N GLU A 282 3.01 27.10 -15.27
CA GLU A 282 3.00 26.06 -14.24
C GLU A 282 2.20 26.54 -13.03
N TYR A 283 1.39 25.64 -12.49
CA TYR A 283 0.59 25.87 -11.30
C TYR A 283 0.94 24.83 -10.24
N SER A 284 1.06 25.27 -8.99
CA SER A 284 1.21 24.37 -7.84
C SER A 284 -0.09 24.31 -7.04
N ILE A 285 -0.44 23.12 -6.56
CA ILE A 285 -1.69 22.84 -5.87
C ILE A 285 -1.37 22.41 -4.45
N SER A 286 -1.94 23.08 -3.46
CA SER A 286 -1.78 22.71 -2.04
C SER A 286 -2.76 21.63 -1.61
N GLY A 287 -2.45 20.97 -0.50
CA GLY A 287 -3.25 19.89 0.10
C GLY A 287 -2.78 18.51 -0.34
N THR A 288 -2.40 17.69 0.64
CA THR A 288 -1.83 16.34 0.51
C THR A 288 -2.82 15.22 0.82
N THR A 289 -4.10 15.57 1.00
CA THR A 289 -5.16 14.62 1.37
C THR A 289 -6.26 14.63 0.33
N PHE A 290 -7.20 13.69 0.44
CA PHE A 290 -8.40 13.70 -0.39
C PHE A 290 -9.45 14.75 0.04
N ALA A 291 -9.16 15.59 1.04
CA ALA A 291 -10.05 16.69 1.35
C ALA A 291 -10.07 17.70 0.20
N PRO A 292 -11.25 18.24 -0.16
CA PRO A 292 -11.39 19.29 -1.18
C PRO A 292 -10.94 20.68 -0.68
N ASP A 293 -9.93 20.69 0.19
CA ASP A 293 -9.33 21.87 0.81
C ASP A 293 -7.97 22.12 0.16
N GLY A 294 -7.74 23.33 -0.32
CA GLY A 294 -6.50 23.71 -0.98
C GLY A 294 -6.67 24.89 -1.92
N PHE A 295 -5.53 25.46 -2.31
CA PHE A 295 -5.43 26.61 -3.20
C PHE A 295 -4.48 26.28 -4.36
N ILE A 296 -4.64 27.01 -5.45
CA ILE A 296 -3.78 26.90 -6.63
C ILE A 296 -2.91 28.15 -6.67
N TYR A 297 -1.61 27.98 -6.84
CA TYR A 297 -0.63 29.05 -6.94
C TYR A 297 0.00 29.05 -8.32
N ASP A 298 0.32 30.24 -8.83
CA ASP A 298 1.07 30.40 -10.07
C ASP A 298 2.59 30.14 -9.86
N ALA A 299 3.36 30.26 -10.94
CA ALA A 299 4.81 30.11 -10.91
C ALA A 299 5.54 31.19 -10.05
N SER A 300 4.86 32.27 -9.68
CA SER A 300 5.36 33.33 -8.79
C SER A 300 4.91 33.13 -7.33
N GLU A 301 4.36 31.96 -7.00
CA GLU A 301 3.78 31.61 -5.70
C GLU A 301 2.59 32.48 -5.27
N ASN A 302 1.97 33.22 -6.20
CA ASN A 302 0.76 33.98 -5.92
C ASN A 302 -0.45 33.05 -6.01
N GLN A 303 -1.34 33.16 -5.02
CA GLN A 303 -2.59 32.43 -5.03
C GLN A 303 -3.48 32.91 -6.18
N LEU A 304 -3.95 32.00 -7.01
CA LEU A 304 -4.98 32.26 -8.02
C LEU A 304 -6.33 32.36 -7.33
N GLU A 305 -6.91 33.56 -7.34
CA GLU A 305 -8.28 33.78 -6.85
C GLU A 305 -9.32 33.14 -7.78
N PHE A 306 -9.04 33.07 -9.10
CA PHE A 306 -9.97 32.59 -10.13
C PHE A 306 -9.39 31.53 -11.08
N PRO A 307 -9.10 30.31 -10.61
CA PRO A 307 -8.65 29.24 -11.48
C PRO A 307 -9.54 28.97 -12.72
N PRO A 308 -10.88 29.02 -12.65
CA PRO A 308 -11.76 28.76 -13.80
C PRO A 308 -11.70 29.82 -14.92
N GLN A 309 -11.12 31.00 -14.68
CA GLN A 309 -10.93 32.01 -15.73
C GLN A 309 -9.87 31.59 -16.75
N SER A 310 -8.91 30.77 -16.33
CA SER A 310 -7.90 30.20 -17.22
C SER A 310 -8.54 29.09 -18.08
N PRO A 311 -8.61 29.25 -19.40
CA PRO A 311 -9.26 28.28 -20.30
C PRO A 311 -8.70 26.87 -20.14
N CYS A 312 -7.39 26.69 -19.96
CA CYS A 312 -6.82 25.36 -19.81
C CYS A 312 -7.19 24.73 -18.45
N LEU A 313 -7.14 25.48 -17.34
CA LEU A 313 -7.55 24.95 -16.03
C LEU A 313 -9.04 24.56 -16.00
N LEU A 314 -9.89 25.33 -16.68
CA LEU A 314 -11.30 24.99 -16.83
C LEU A 314 -11.49 23.66 -17.59
N HIS A 315 -10.83 23.49 -18.73
CA HIS A 315 -10.92 22.25 -19.51
C HIS A 315 -10.25 21.05 -18.82
N ILE A 316 -9.20 21.28 -18.03
CA ILE A 316 -8.60 20.27 -17.14
C ILE A 316 -9.63 19.82 -16.11
N ALA A 317 -10.35 20.74 -15.46
CA ALA A 317 -11.39 20.39 -14.51
C ALA A 317 -12.54 19.61 -15.16
N MET A 318 -13.00 20.04 -16.34
CA MET A 318 -14.04 19.32 -17.09
C MET A 318 -13.59 17.90 -17.47
N CYS A 319 -12.38 17.75 -18.02
CA CYS A 319 -11.81 16.45 -18.36
C CYS A 319 -11.61 15.57 -17.11
N SER A 320 -11.16 16.15 -16.00
CA SER A 320 -10.89 15.45 -14.74
C SER A 320 -12.16 14.96 -14.04
N ALA A 321 -13.27 15.70 -14.16
CA ALA A 321 -14.58 15.31 -13.66
C ALA A 321 -15.25 14.25 -14.54
N LEU A 322 -15.24 14.45 -15.86
CA LEU A 322 -16.01 13.64 -16.79
C LEU A 322 -15.29 12.35 -17.21
N CYS A 323 -14.00 12.42 -17.51
CA CYS A 323 -13.21 11.23 -17.87
C CYS A 323 -12.77 10.51 -16.60
N ASN A 324 -13.71 10.11 -15.74
CA ASN A 324 -13.45 9.60 -14.39
C ASN A 324 -14.60 8.71 -13.91
N GLU A 325 -14.28 7.56 -13.29
CA GLU A 325 -15.25 6.62 -12.76
C GLU A 325 -15.18 6.49 -11.22
N SER A 326 -14.17 7.08 -10.60
CA SER A 326 -13.99 7.05 -9.15
C SER A 326 -14.84 8.12 -8.47
N THR A 327 -15.15 7.96 -7.19
CA THR A 327 -15.92 8.92 -6.39
C THR A 327 -15.25 9.23 -5.06
N LEU A 328 -15.52 10.42 -4.53
CA LEU A 328 -15.05 10.85 -3.20
C LEU A 328 -16.22 10.82 -2.22
N GLN A 329 -16.06 10.09 -1.10
CA GLN A 329 -17.08 10.01 -0.06
C GLN A 329 -16.53 10.50 1.28
N TYR A 330 -17.35 11.22 2.05
CA TYR A 330 -16.99 11.58 3.42
C TYR A 330 -17.52 10.52 4.40
N ASN A 331 -16.63 9.94 5.19
CA ASN A 331 -16.98 8.99 6.24
C ASN A 331 -17.17 9.74 7.58
N PRO A 332 -18.40 9.80 8.13
CA PRO A 332 -18.67 10.54 9.36
C PRO A 332 -18.02 9.91 10.60
N ASP A 333 -17.86 8.58 10.63
CA ASP A 333 -17.30 7.86 11.78
C ASP A 333 -15.80 8.11 11.92
N LYS A 334 -15.08 8.06 10.79
CA LYS A 334 -13.64 8.33 10.73
C LYS A 334 -13.30 9.81 10.56
N LYS A 335 -14.30 10.67 10.37
CA LYS A 335 -14.17 12.11 10.08
C LYS A 335 -13.17 12.43 8.95
N SER A 336 -13.10 11.57 7.95
CA SER A 336 -12.14 11.65 6.85
C SER A 336 -12.80 11.40 5.51
N TYR A 337 -12.21 11.95 4.44
CA TYR A 337 -12.62 11.69 3.08
C TYR A 337 -11.96 10.38 2.61
N GLU A 338 -12.79 9.44 2.16
CA GLU A 338 -12.38 8.14 1.66
C GLU A 338 -12.57 8.08 0.13
N LYS A 339 -11.64 7.38 -0.52
CA LYS A 339 -11.70 7.12 -1.96
C LYS A 339 -12.61 5.93 -2.25
N ILE A 340 -13.38 6.02 -3.32
CA ILE A 340 -14.06 4.87 -3.94
C ILE A 340 -13.55 4.80 -5.38
N GLY A 341 -12.84 3.73 -5.73
CA GLY A 341 -12.14 3.62 -7.01
C GLY A 341 -10.64 3.91 -6.90
N GLU A 342 -10.02 4.38 -7.98
CA GLU A 342 -8.56 4.49 -8.09
C GLU A 342 -8.03 5.78 -7.46
N SER A 343 -6.92 5.70 -6.69
CA SER A 343 -6.32 6.89 -6.04
C SER A 343 -6.01 8.01 -7.03
N THR A 344 -5.53 7.67 -8.23
CA THR A 344 -5.19 8.63 -9.29
C THR A 344 -6.39 9.38 -9.82
N GLU A 345 -7.53 8.69 -9.91
CA GLU A 345 -8.77 9.29 -10.38
C GLU A 345 -9.43 10.15 -9.30
N VAL A 346 -9.40 9.70 -8.05
CA VAL A 346 -9.87 10.51 -6.92
C VAL A 346 -9.03 11.78 -6.77
N ALA A 347 -7.72 11.73 -6.99
CA ALA A 347 -6.85 12.91 -7.02
C ALA A 347 -7.34 13.97 -8.04
N LEU A 348 -7.77 13.51 -9.22
CA LEU A 348 -8.33 14.37 -10.26
C LEU A 348 -9.69 14.97 -9.84
N ARG A 349 -10.55 14.21 -9.14
CA ARG A 349 -11.82 14.76 -8.63
C ARG A 349 -11.59 15.81 -7.55
N VAL A 350 -10.61 15.59 -6.67
CA VAL A 350 -10.20 16.57 -5.67
C VAL A 350 -9.63 17.83 -6.34
N LEU A 351 -8.87 17.69 -7.44
CA LEU A 351 -8.42 18.84 -8.23
C LEU A 351 -9.60 19.67 -8.76
N VAL A 352 -10.67 19.03 -9.26
CA VAL A 352 -11.88 19.73 -9.71
C VAL A 352 -12.51 20.55 -8.59
N GLU A 353 -12.58 20.00 -7.38
CA GLU A 353 -13.11 20.71 -6.21
C GLU A 353 -12.24 21.88 -5.75
N LYS A 354 -10.93 21.86 -6.05
CA LYS A 354 -9.98 22.95 -5.77
C LYS A 354 -9.98 24.03 -6.86
N VAL A 355 -10.22 23.65 -8.12
CA VAL A 355 -10.39 24.59 -9.24
C VAL A 355 -11.68 25.39 -9.08
N GLY A 356 -12.77 24.74 -8.65
CA GLY A 356 -14.06 25.39 -8.41
C GLY A 356 -14.93 25.52 -9.67
N LEU A 357 -15.93 26.40 -9.59
CA LEU A 357 -16.96 26.58 -10.61
C LEU A 357 -16.75 27.85 -11.47
N PRO A 358 -17.08 27.81 -12.77
CA PRO A 358 -17.05 28.99 -13.62
C PRO A 358 -18.19 29.96 -13.28
N GLY A 359 -17.99 31.26 -13.55
CA GLY A 359 -19.03 32.29 -13.44
C GLY A 359 -19.18 32.93 -12.05
N PHE A 360 -18.21 32.75 -11.16
CA PHE A 360 -18.15 33.43 -9.86
C PHE A 360 -16.87 34.25 -9.74
N ASP A 361 -16.97 35.40 -9.06
CA ASP A 361 -15.86 36.31 -8.75
C ASP A 361 -15.10 35.91 -7.47
N SER A 362 -15.30 34.68 -6.97
CA SER A 362 -14.52 34.00 -5.92
C SER A 362 -15.07 32.60 -5.73
N MET A 363 -14.26 31.72 -5.13
CA MET A 363 -14.75 30.43 -4.66
C MET A 363 -15.99 30.70 -3.79
N PRO A 364 -17.19 30.20 -4.16
CA PRO A 364 -18.40 30.65 -3.52
C PRO A 364 -18.35 30.39 -2.02
N SER A 365 -18.53 31.42 -1.20
CA SER A 365 -18.59 31.27 0.26
C SER A 365 -19.74 30.36 0.72
N ALA A 366 -20.73 30.15 -0.14
CA ALA A 366 -21.76 29.12 0.01
C ALA A 366 -21.19 27.69 0.11
N LEU A 367 -20.03 27.40 -0.48
CA LEU A 367 -19.37 26.10 -0.35
C LEU A 367 -18.94 25.81 1.09
N ASN A 368 -18.65 26.84 1.89
CA ASN A 368 -18.32 26.71 3.30
C ASN A 368 -19.56 26.42 4.17
N MET A 369 -20.77 26.64 3.63
CA MET A 369 -22.03 26.34 4.31
C MET A 369 -22.55 24.93 3.99
N LEU A 370 -21.97 24.26 3.00
CA LEU A 370 -22.32 22.88 2.66
C LEU A 370 -21.83 21.92 3.75
N THR A 371 -22.55 20.82 3.91
CA THR A 371 -22.06 19.73 4.76
C THR A 371 -20.79 19.12 4.14
N LYS A 372 -19.90 18.56 4.97
CA LYS A 372 -18.68 17.87 4.48
C LYS A 372 -19.00 16.77 3.46
N HIS A 373 -20.16 16.14 3.59
CA HIS A 373 -20.63 15.13 2.65
C HIS A 373 -20.96 15.73 1.28
N GLU A 374 -21.69 16.85 1.23
CA GLU A 374 -22.02 17.53 -0.04
C GLU A 374 -20.78 18.18 -0.68
N ARG A 375 -19.90 18.77 0.13
CA ARG A 375 -18.67 19.41 -0.32
C ARG A 375 -17.73 18.45 -1.06
N ALA A 376 -17.80 17.15 -0.77
CA ALA A 376 -16.93 16.13 -1.34
C ALA A 376 -16.98 16.05 -2.87
N SER A 377 -18.15 16.25 -3.49
CA SER A 377 -18.33 16.08 -4.94
C SER A 377 -19.16 17.19 -5.59
N TYR A 378 -19.24 18.36 -4.96
CA TYR A 378 -20.11 19.45 -5.43
C TYR A 378 -19.74 19.97 -6.82
N CYS A 379 -18.47 20.35 -7.04
CA CYS A 379 -18.00 20.86 -8.33
C CYS A 379 -17.98 19.76 -9.40
N ASN A 380 -17.70 18.52 -9.00
CA ASN A 380 -17.78 17.38 -9.91
C ASN A 380 -19.23 17.15 -10.39
N HIS A 381 -20.20 17.13 -9.47
CA HIS A 381 -21.63 16.98 -9.81
C HIS A 381 -22.13 18.10 -10.72
N TYR A 382 -21.63 19.32 -10.57
CA TYR A 382 -21.95 20.41 -11.49
C TYR A 382 -21.61 20.03 -12.94
N TRP A 383 -20.40 19.52 -13.20
CA TRP A 383 -19.98 19.13 -14.55
C TRP A 383 -20.73 17.89 -15.06
N GLU A 384 -20.91 16.89 -14.21
CA GLU A 384 -21.66 15.66 -14.54
C GLU A 384 -23.13 15.97 -14.89
N ASN A 385 -23.75 16.96 -14.25
CA ASN A 385 -25.11 17.40 -14.59
C ASN A 385 -25.19 18.21 -15.90
N GLN A 386 -24.10 18.88 -16.30
CA GLN A 386 -24.04 19.66 -17.53
C GLN A 386 -23.74 18.81 -18.77
N PHE A 387 -23.13 17.64 -18.58
CA PHE A 387 -22.70 16.75 -19.65
C PHE A 387 -23.27 15.35 -19.48
N ARG A 388 -24.03 14.89 -20.47
CA ARG A 388 -24.47 13.49 -20.50
C ARG A 388 -23.33 12.63 -21.03
N LYS A 389 -22.79 11.72 -20.21
CA LYS A 389 -21.88 10.66 -20.68
C LYS A 389 -22.63 9.71 -21.61
N ILE A 390 -22.15 9.53 -22.83
CA ILE A 390 -22.74 8.66 -23.86
C ILE A 390 -22.02 7.31 -23.89
N SER A 391 -20.69 7.35 -23.99
CA SER A 391 -19.86 6.15 -24.17
C SER A 391 -18.53 6.34 -23.46
N VAL A 392 -18.03 5.27 -22.85
CA VAL A 392 -16.72 5.24 -22.18
C VAL A 392 -15.85 4.25 -22.93
N LEU A 393 -14.63 4.68 -23.24
CA LEU A 393 -13.57 3.84 -23.76
C LEU A 393 -12.56 3.63 -22.64
N ASP A 394 -12.65 2.46 -22.02
CA ASP A 394 -11.90 2.11 -20.81
C ASP A 394 -10.39 2.20 -20.98
N PHE A 395 -9.67 2.26 -19.85
CA PHE A 395 -8.21 2.18 -19.86
C PHE A 395 -7.73 0.82 -20.40
N SER A 396 -6.81 0.84 -21.35
CA SER A 396 -6.09 -0.36 -21.81
C SER A 396 -4.58 -0.17 -21.67
N ARG A 397 -3.83 -1.24 -21.38
CA ARG A 397 -2.37 -1.15 -21.21
C ARG A 397 -1.64 -0.81 -22.50
N ASP A 398 -2.15 -1.30 -23.63
CA ASP A 398 -1.56 -1.05 -24.94
C ASP A 398 -1.59 0.43 -25.31
N ARG A 399 -2.73 1.09 -25.06
CA ARG A 399 -2.91 2.51 -25.35
C ARG A 399 -2.43 3.42 -24.22
N LYS A 400 -2.43 2.91 -22.98
CA LYS A 400 -2.18 3.65 -21.73
C LYS A 400 -3.05 4.91 -21.58
N MET A 401 -4.30 4.84 -22.03
CA MET A 401 -5.25 5.96 -21.98
C MET A 401 -6.68 5.48 -21.85
N MET A 402 -7.53 6.38 -21.37
CA MET A 402 -8.97 6.25 -21.22
C MET A 402 -9.64 7.46 -21.87
N SER A 403 -10.81 7.27 -22.49
CA SER A 403 -11.58 8.35 -23.08
C SER A 403 -13.07 8.24 -22.75
N VAL A 404 -13.77 9.37 -22.72
CA VAL A 404 -15.23 9.42 -22.56
C VAL A 404 -15.84 10.36 -23.59
N LEU A 405 -16.96 9.95 -24.18
CA LEU A 405 -17.78 10.77 -25.05
C LEU A 405 -18.89 11.40 -24.23
N CYS A 406 -18.93 12.72 -24.21
CA CYS A 406 -19.90 13.51 -23.49
C CYS A 406 -20.69 14.40 -24.45
N SER A 407 -21.99 14.57 -24.20
CA SER A 407 -22.85 15.48 -24.95
C SER A 407 -23.34 16.62 -24.07
N ARG A 408 -23.25 17.86 -24.57
CA ARG A 408 -23.79 19.07 -23.95
C ARG A 408 -24.42 19.97 -25.00
N LYS A 409 -25.71 20.30 -24.87
CA LYS A 409 -26.43 21.25 -25.76
C LYS A 409 -26.16 20.98 -27.26
N GLN A 410 -26.31 19.72 -27.69
CA GLN A 410 -26.03 19.24 -29.06
C GLN A 410 -24.55 19.28 -29.50
N GLN A 411 -23.61 19.61 -28.62
CA GLN A 411 -22.18 19.45 -28.89
C GLN A 411 -21.65 18.17 -28.26
N GLU A 412 -20.99 17.35 -29.06
CA GLU A 412 -20.33 16.13 -28.61
C GLU A 412 -18.83 16.38 -28.45
N ILE A 413 -18.31 16.05 -27.27
CA ILE A 413 -16.91 16.26 -26.92
C ILE A 413 -16.38 14.96 -26.33
N MET A 414 -15.29 14.47 -26.89
CA MET A 414 -14.51 13.40 -26.30
C MET A 414 -13.44 14.01 -25.39
N PHE A 415 -13.37 13.54 -24.15
CA PHE A 415 -12.29 13.83 -23.22
C PHE A 415 -11.41 12.60 -23.08
N SER A 416 -10.11 12.79 -23.03
CA SER A 416 -9.12 11.71 -22.94
C SER A 416 -8.08 12.02 -21.86
N LYS A 417 -7.72 11.01 -21.08
CA LYS A 417 -6.62 11.06 -20.11
C LYS A 417 -5.71 9.85 -20.25
N GLY A 418 -4.41 10.01 -20.05
CA GLY A 418 -3.49 8.88 -20.15
C GLY A 418 -2.03 9.22 -19.91
N ALA A 419 -1.16 8.26 -20.23
CA ALA A 419 0.28 8.46 -20.21
C ALA A 419 0.67 9.63 -21.15
N PRO A 420 1.55 10.55 -20.71
CA PRO A 420 1.95 11.71 -21.50
C PRO A 420 2.40 11.35 -22.91
N GLU A 421 3.28 10.35 -23.07
CA GLU A 421 3.80 9.95 -24.38
C GLU A 421 2.67 9.46 -25.32
N SER A 422 1.73 8.65 -24.79
CA SER A 422 0.62 8.09 -25.55
C SER A 422 -0.38 9.16 -26.02
N VAL A 423 -0.74 10.09 -25.14
CA VAL A 423 -1.69 11.16 -25.46
C VAL A 423 -1.03 12.14 -26.42
N MET A 424 0.21 12.56 -26.15
CA MET A 424 0.96 13.48 -27.00
C MET A 424 1.16 12.93 -28.42
N ALA A 425 1.37 11.62 -28.58
CA ALA A 425 1.45 10.93 -29.87
C ALA A 425 0.18 11.06 -30.72
N ARG A 426 -0.97 11.28 -30.09
CA ARG A 426 -2.29 11.35 -30.73
C ARG A 426 -2.81 12.79 -30.86
N CYS A 427 -2.08 13.76 -30.32
CA CYS A 427 -2.42 15.17 -30.40
C CYS A 427 -1.90 15.80 -31.69
N THR A 428 -2.75 16.59 -32.34
CA THR A 428 -2.41 17.41 -33.51
C THR A 428 -2.49 18.90 -33.22
N HIS A 429 -3.24 19.27 -32.18
CA HIS A 429 -3.45 20.64 -31.74
C HIS A 429 -3.18 20.75 -30.23
N ILE A 430 -3.07 21.97 -29.74
CA ILE A 430 -2.96 22.31 -28.33
C ILE A 430 -3.86 23.50 -28.01
N LEU A 431 -4.42 23.51 -26.82
CA LEU A 431 -5.21 24.62 -26.28
C LEU A 431 -4.26 25.63 -25.63
N CYS A 432 -4.39 26.91 -26.01
CA CYS A 432 -3.65 28.01 -25.40
C CYS A 432 -4.40 28.58 -24.19
N ASN A 433 -3.67 28.89 -23.11
CA ASN A 433 -4.24 29.37 -21.86
C ASN A 433 -4.50 30.88 -21.83
N ASP A 434 -3.96 31.66 -22.77
CA ASP A 434 -4.21 33.10 -22.87
C ASP A 434 -5.58 33.43 -23.48
N ASP A 435 -5.92 32.81 -24.60
CA ASP A 435 -7.13 33.11 -25.39
C ASP A 435 -8.09 31.93 -25.55
N GLY A 436 -7.69 30.72 -25.13
CA GLY A 436 -8.48 29.51 -25.31
C GLY A 436 -8.52 29.02 -26.77
N SER A 437 -7.63 29.51 -27.63
CA SER A 437 -7.53 29.09 -29.02
C SER A 437 -6.89 27.71 -29.14
N SER A 438 -7.22 27.01 -30.23
CA SER A 438 -6.63 25.71 -30.57
C SER A 438 -5.64 25.91 -31.71
N VAL A 439 -4.36 25.73 -31.44
CA VAL A 439 -3.26 25.92 -32.40
C VAL A 439 -2.60 24.59 -32.77
N PRO A 440 -2.00 24.44 -33.97
CA PRO A 440 -1.29 23.22 -34.34
C PRO A 440 -0.13 22.92 -33.37
N LEU A 441 0.01 21.65 -32.98
CA LEU A 441 1.09 21.18 -32.12
C LEU A 441 2.38 21.04 -32.93
N THR A 442 3.22 22.08 -32.92
CA THR A 442 4.54 22.08 -33.58
C THR A 442 5.57 21.27 -32.80
N MET A 443 6.68 20.91 -33.47
CA MET A 443 7.76 20.16 -32.84
C MET A 443 8.41 20.92 -31.66
N ASP A 444 8.48 22.25 -31.75
CA ASP A 444 9.04 23.08 -30.67
C ASP A 444 8.16 23.03 -29.41
N ILE A 445 6.84 23.09 -29.57
CA ILE A 445 5.88 22.97 -28.46
C ILE A 445 5.98 21.57 -27.84
N ARG A 446 6.07 20.53 -28.68
CA ARG A 446 6.20 19.15 -28.24
C ARG A 446 7.48 18.94 -27.43
N ASN A 447 8.61 19.50 -27.88
CA ASN A 447 9.89 19.41 -27.17
C ASN A 447 9.84 20.14 -25.81
N GLU A 448 9.20 21.30 -25.74
CA GLU A 448 9.01 22.02 -24.47
C GLU A 448 8.15 21.20 -23.50
N LEU A 449 7.03 20.63 -23.95
CA LEU A 449 6.16 19.80 -23.11
C LEU A 449 6.85 18.52 -22.63
N GLU A 450 7.65 17.89 -23.49
CA GLU A 450 8.46 16.71 -23.14
C GLU A 450 9.51 17.07 -22.08
N ALA A 451 10.17 18.23 -22.21
CA ALA A 451 11.11 18.73 -21.20
C ALA A 451 10.42 18.99 -19.85
N ARG A 452 9.19 19.52 -19.85
CA ARG A 452 8.38 19.70 -18.63
C ARG A 452 7.97 18.38 -18.01
N PHE A 453 7.53 17.42 -18.82
CA PHE A 453 7.24 16.06 -18.35
C PHE A 453 8.47 15.42 -17.69
N GLN A 454 9.65 15.50 -18.31
CA GLN A 454 10.89 14.97 -17.75
C GLN A 454 11.27 15.68 -16.44
N SER A 455 11.03 16.99 -16.34
CA SER A 455 11.25 17.74 -15.09
C SER A 455 10.32 17.25 -13.97
N PHE A 456 9.03 17.09 -14.24
CA PHE A 456 8.05 16.60 -13.26
C PHE A 456 8.35 15.17 -12.83
N ALA A 457 8.65 14.27 -13.78
CA ALA A 457 8.95 12.87 -13.48
C ALA A 457 10.31 12.69 -12.77
N GLY A 458 11.32 13.48 -13.16
CA GLY A 458 12.69 13.33 -12.66
C GLY A 458 12.97 14.10 -11.36
N LYS A 459 12.77 15.42 -11.37
CA LYS A 459 13.12 16.29 -10.22
C LYS A 459 12.05 16.24 -9.13
N ASP A 460 10.79 16.36 -9.51
CA ASP A 460 9.67 16.44 -8.58
C ASP A 460 9.06 15.06 -8.27
N THR A 461 9.44 14.01 -9.03
CA THR A 461 9.05 12.62 -8.80
C THR A 461 7.53 12.39 -8.92
N LEU A 462 6.88 13.19 -9.76
CA LEU A 462 5.45 13.19 -9.96
C LEU A 462 5.03 12.13 -10.97
N ARG A 463 3.97 11.39 -10.64
CA ARG A 463 3.22 10.61 -11.63
C ARG A 463 2.46 11.59 -12.53
N CYS A 464 2.80 11.63 -13.81
CA CYS A 464 2.19 12.58 -14.75
C CYS A 464 1.08 11.92 -15.57
N LEU A 465 0.01 12.67 -15.81
CA LEU A 465 -1.04 12.36 -16.78
C LEU A 465 -1.20 13.52 -17.75
N ALA A 466 -1.38 13.21 -19.03
CA ALA A 466 -1.78 14.18 -20.03
C ALA A 466 -3.30 14.14 -20.21
N LEU A 467 -3.90 15.33 -20.36
CA LEU A 467 -5.31 15.51 -20.64
C LEU A 467 -5.48 16.11 -22.03
N ALA A 468 -6.45 15.60 -22.78
CA ALA A 468 -6.77 16.05 -24.13
C ALA A 468 -8.28 16.05 -24.37
N LEU A 469 -8.72 16.83 -25.35
CA LEU A 469 -10.11 16.84 -25.82
C LEU A 469 -10.18 16.76 -27.34
N LYS A 470 -11.34 16.37 -27.85
CA LYS A 470 -11.67 16.43 -29.27
C LYS A 470 -13.16 16.71 -29.45
N ARG A 471 -13.50 17.64 -30.34
CA ARG A 471 -14.89 17.84 -30.75
C ARG A 471 -15.27 16.69 -31.70
N MET A 472 -16.38 16.03 -31.39
CA MET A 472 -16.89 14.90 -32.15
C MET A 472 -18.09 15.33 -33.02
N PRO A 473 -18.34 14.65 -34.15
CA PRO A 473 -19.54 14.88 -34.96
C PRO A 473 -20.81 14.64 -34.14
N GLU A 474 -21.88 15.39 -34.40
CA GLU A 474 -23.15 15.21 -33.70
C GLU A 474 -23.78 13.84 -34.02
N GLY A 475 -24.35 13.19 -33.00
CA GLY A 475 -25.09 11.94 -33.09
C GLY A 475 -24.27 10.68 -32.80
N GLN A 476 -22.98 10.78 -32.46
CA GLN A 476 -22.14 9.62 -32.20
C GLN A 476 -22.55 8.92 -30.90
N GLN A 477 -22.85 7.62 -31.00
CA GLN A 477 -23.34 6.82 -29.87
C GLN A 477 -22.25 5.96 -29.22
N SER A 478 -21.10 5.79 -29.87
CA SER A 478 -20.03 4.92 -29.37
C SER A 478 -18.64 5.43 -29.78
N LEU A 479 -17.65 5.14 -28.94
CA LEU A 479 -16.24 5.40 -29.23
C LEU A 479 -15.52 4.15 -29.72
N SER A 480 -14.64 4.33 -30.69
CA SER A 480 -13.68 3.34 -31.16
C SER A 480 -12.25 3.80 -30.93
N TYR A 481 -11.27 2.89 -31.02
CA TYR A 481 -9.85 3.25 -30.89
C TYR A 481 -9.35 4.20 -31.97
N ALA A 482 -10.03 4.26 -33.12
CA ALA A 482 -9.72 5.19 -34.19
C ALA A 482 -10.14 6.64 -33.86
N ASP A 483 -11.10 6.82 -32.94
CA ASP A 483 -11.57 8.14 -32.53
C ASP A 483 -10.55 8.89 -31.68
N GLU A 484 -9.65 8.17 -30.99
CA GLU A 484 -8.51 8.67 -30.21
C GLU A 484 -7.33 9.13 -31.08
N ALA A 485 -7.62 9.79 -32.18
CA ALA A 485 -6.64 10.43 -33.07
C ALA A 485 -7.05 11.89 -33.32
N ASN A 486 -6.07 12.72 -33.66
CA ASN A 486 -6.26 14.16 -33.90
C ASN A 486 -6.83 14.90 -32.68
N LEU A 487 -6.29 14.59 -31.50
CA LEU A 487 -6.69 15.23 -30.25
C LEU A 487 -6.12 16.65 -30.12
N THR A 488 -6.77 17.47 -29.30
CA THR A 488 -6.25 18.76 -28.82
C THR A 488 -5.72 18.58 -27.41
N PHE A 489 -4.42 18.78 -27.22
CA PHE A 489 -3.76 18.71 -25.91
C PHE A 489 -4.24 19.86 -25.02
N ILE A 490 -4.55 19.58 -23.75
CA ILE A 490 -4.99 20.59 -22.77
C ILE A 490 -3.87 20.92 -21.80
N GLY A 491 -3.27 19.91 -21.18
CA GLY A 491 -2.25 20.10 -20.15
C GLY A 491 -1.72 18.81 -19.53
N LEU A 492 -0.63 18.95 -18.78
CA LEU A 492 -0.05 17.92 -17.94
C LEU A 492 -0.48 18.12 -16.48
N VAL A 493 -0.84 17.03 -15.82
CA VAL A 493 -1.15 16.99 -14.39
C VAL A 493 -0.15 16.08 -13.70
N GLY A 494 0.62 16.61 -12.75
CA GLY A 494 1.56 15.88 -11.91
C GLY A 494 0.96 15.61 -10.55
N MET A 495 0.84 14.33 -10.19
CA MET A 495 0.36 13.87 -8.89
C MET A 495 1.44 13.10 -8.13
N LEU A 496 1.39 13.15 -6.81
CA LEU A 496 2.31 12.41 -5.95
C LEU A 496 1.54 11.75 -4.81
N ASP A 497 2.08 10.63 -4.31
CA ASP A 497 1.65 10.03 -3.07
C ASP A 497 2.51 10.60 -1.93
N PRO A 498 1.98 11.52 -1.10
CA PRO A 498 2.81 12.31 -0.22
C PRO A 498 3.35 11.46 0.92
N PRO A 499 4.62 11.68 1.32
CA PRO A 499 5.16 11.07 2.51
C PRO A 499 4.41 11.58 3.74
N ARG A 500 4.39 10.78 4.81
CA ARG A 500 3.84 11.23 6.10
C ARG A 500 4.78 12.26 6.74
N ASP A 501 4.23 13.24 7.43
CA ASP A 501 5.00 14.34 8.05
C ASP A 501 6.04 13.81 9.06
N GLU A 502 5.68 12.78 9.82
CA GLU A 502 6.53 12.13 10.82
C GLU A 502 7.66 11.27 10.24
N VAL A 503 7.60 10.88 8.96
CA VAL A 503 8.57 9.93 8.38
C VAL A 503 9.95 10.53 8.31
N HIS A 504 10.06 11.82 7.99
CA HIS A 504 11.35 12.50 7.90
C HIS A 504 12.08 12.51 9.26
N SER A 505 11.39 12.90 10.33
CA SER A 505 11.97 12.92 11.67
C SER A 505 12.26 11.51 12.18
N ALA A 506 11.39 10.53 11.90
CA ALA A 506 11.59 9.14 12.27
C ALA A 506 12.83 8.52 11.60
N ILE A 507 13.03 8.74 10.30
CA ILE A 507 14.22 8.27 9.59
C ILE A 507 15.48 8.91 10.17
N HIS A 508 15.45 10.22 10.44
CA HIS A 508 16.57 10.91 11.08
C HIS A 508 16.91 10.35 12.46
N SER A 509 15.90 10.08 13.30
CA SER A 509 16.08 9.45 14.61
C SER A 509 16.66 8.04 14.48
N CYS A 510 16.21 7.25 13.51
CA CYS A 510 16.76 5.92 13.23
C CYS A 510 18.24 5.99 12.86
N MET A 511 18.61 6.87 11.93
CA MET A 511 20.00 7.07 11.52
C MET A 511 20.90 7.53 12.66
N SER A 512 20.40 8.48 13.48
CA SER A 512 21.13 8.98 14.66
C SER A 512 21.36 7.87 15.70
N ALA A 513 20.44 6.90 15.79
CA ALA A 513 20.56 5.73 16.65
C ALA A 513 21.40 4.60 16.03
N GLY A 514 21.93 4.77 14.82
CA GLY A 514 22.70 3.74 14.11
C GLY A 514 21.84 2.65 13.47
N ILE A 515 20.52 2.87 13.33
CA ILE A 515 19.58 1.95 12.70
C ILE A 515 19.51 2.24 11.19
N ARG A 516 19.72 1.21 10.38
CA ARG A 516 19.63 1.32 8.91
C ARG A 516 18.18 1.19 8.47
N VAL A 517 17.70 2.10 7.62
CA VAL A 517 16.36 2.02 7.03
C VAL A 517 16.47 1.57 5.58
N ILE A 518 15.73 0.54 5.19
CA ILE A 518 15.64 0.02 3.83
C ILE A 518 14.19 0.13 3.38
N VAL A 519 13.96 0.84 2.27
CA VAL A 519 12.63 0.92 1.66
C VAL A 519 12.48 -0.23 0.68
N VAL A 520 11.39 -0.98 0.83
CA VAL A 520 10.99 -2.07 -0.07
C VAL A 520 9.73 -1.62 -0.80
N THR A 521 9.72 -1.66 -2.13
CA THR A 521 8.56 -1.24 -2.92
C THR A 521 8.38 -2.08 -4.17
N GLY A 522 7.11 -2.32 -4.54
CA GLY A 522 6.72 -2.96 -5.80
C GLY A 522 6.62 -1.98 -6.98
N ASP A 523 6.78 -0.67 -6.77
CA ASP A 523 6.77 0.32 -7.85
C ASP A 523 7.97 0.10 -8.80
N ASN A 524 7.71 0.19 -10.11
CA ASN A 524 8.77 0.31 -11.13
C ASN A 524 9.62 1.58 -10.87
N LYS A 525 10.74 1.76 -11.59
CA LYS A 525 11.80 2.82 -11.49
C LYS A 525 11.43 4.21 -10.88
N VAL A 526 10.19 4.65 -10.93
CA VAL A 526 9.63 5.81 -10.19
C VAL A 526 9.82 5.68 -8.65
N GLY A 527 9.76 4.47 -8.08
CA GLY A 527 9.98 4.23 -6.65
C GLY A 527 11.37 4.67 -6.16
N GLU A 528 12.37 4.63 -7.04
CA GLU A 528 13.75 5.08 -6.77
C GLU A 528 13.78 6.58 -6.44
N HIS A 529 12.99 7.35 -7.17
CA HIS A 529 12.97 8.80 -7.09
C HIS A 529 12.18 9.31 -5.88
N ILE A 530 11.08 8.66 -5.48
CA ILE A 530 10.34 9.04 -4.25
C ILE A 530 11.21 8.82 -3.00
N CYS A 531 12.01 7.74 -2.98
CA CYS A 531 12.97 7.51 -1.92
C CYS A 531 14.05 8.61 -1.91
N LEU A 532 14.53 9.04 -3.09
CA LEU A 532 15.45 10.17 -3.20
C LEU A 532 14.79 11.49 -2.76
N PHE A 533 13.52 11.74 -3.07
CA PHE A 533 12.77 12.94 -2.66
C PHE A 533 12.56 13.00 -1.14
N LEU A 534 12.25 11.86 -0.51
CA LEU A 534 12.21 11.71 0.95
C LEU A 534 13.56 12.04 1.61
N LEU A 535 14.67 11.82 0.90
CA LEU A 535 16.04 11.95 1.40
C LEU A 535 16.72 13.28 1.06
N LEU A 536 16.36 13.93 -0.04
CA LEU A 536 16.99 15.18 -0.52
C LEU A 536 16.66 16.41 0.33
N ARG A 537 15.63 16.34 1.17
CA ARG A 537 15.42 17.36 2.22
C ARG A 537 16.22 17.11 3.50
N SER A 538 16.83 15.93 3.63
CA SER A 538 17.55 15.56 4.84
C SER A 538 19.02 16.02 4.80
N PHE A 539 19.86 15.65 3.82
CA PHE A 539 21.30 16.02 3.82
C PHE A 539 22.03 15.84 2.46
N ASP A 540 23.15 16.55 2.29
CA ASP A 540 24.13 16.50 1.16
C ASP A 540 24.93 15.17 1.03
N THR A 541 24.56 14.10 1.75
CA THR A 541 25.35 12.85 1.77
C THR A 541 24.49 11.62 1.52
N VAL A 542 24.49 11.17 0.26
CA VAL A 542 23.67 10.07 -0.29
C VAL A 542 24.17 8.66 0.13
N GLU A 543 25.32 8.54 0.78
CA GLU A 543 26.07 7.26 0.87
C GLU A 543 25.55 6.19 1.87
N LYS A 544 24.48 6.41 2.65
CA LYS A 544 24.13 5.50 3.77
C LYS A 544 22.79 4.78 3.71
N ILE A 545 22.00 4.92 2.63
CA ILE A 545 20.78 4.12 2.45
C ILE A 545 20.90 3.27 1.19
N ASN A 546 20.98 1.96 1.41
CA ASN A 546 20.87 0.98 0.33
C ASN A 546 19.38 0.76 0.03
N MET A 547 19.00 1.09 -1.20
CA MET A 547 17.66 0.84 -1.71
C MET A 547 17.66 -0.48 -2.48
N CYS A 548 16.71 -1.36 -2.18
CA CYS A 548 16.50 -2.59 -2.93
C CYS A 548 15.22 -2.46 -3.74
N CYS A 549 15.33 -1.97 -4.98
CA CYS A 549 14.28 -2.14 -5.97
C CYS A 549 14.34 -3.56 -6.51
N PHE A 550 13.30 -4.35 -6.25
CA PHE A 550 13.23 -5.71 -6.74
C PHE A 550 12.92 -5.70 -8.24
N SER A 551 13.93 -5.98 -9.06
CA SER A 551 13.73 -6.35 -10.46
C SER A 551 13.40 -7.86 -10.58
N PRO A 552 12.74 -8.29 -11.67
CA PRO A 552 12.13 -9.63 -11.79
C PRO A 552 13.04 -10.86 -11.61
N LEU A 553 14.36 -10.67 -11.55
CA LEU A 553 15.35 -11.75 -11.53
C LEU A 553 15.87 -12.14 -10.13
N GLN A 554 15.48 -11.43 -9.05
CA GLN A 554 16.09 -11.60 -7.72
C GLN A 554 15.25 -12.38 -6.69
N ASN A 555 14.20 -13.10 -7.11
CA ASN A 555 13.37 -13.93 -6.22
C ASN A 555 14.12 -15.08 -5.52
N LEU A 556 15.37 -15.39 -5.92
CA LEU A 556 16.22 -16.36 -5.20
C LEU A 556 17.12 -15.74 -4.11
N TYR A 557 17.16 -14.41 -3.96
CA TYR A 557 18.19 -13.74 -3.16
C TYR A 557 17.75 -13.26 -1.77
N VAL A 558 16.44 -13.17 -1.48
CA VAL A 558 15.96 -12.68 -0.17
C VAL A 558 16.40 -13.60 0.98
N GLY A 559 16.38 -14.92 0.77
CA GLY A 559 16.91 -15.90 1.74
C GLY A 559 18.45 -15.92 1.87
N LYS A 560 19.18 -15.35 0.90
CA LYS A 560 20.65 -15.31 0.91
C LYS A 560 21.22 -13.97 1.38
N LEU A 561 20.58 -12.84 1.07
CA LEU A 561 21.02 -11.50 1.48
C LEU A 561 20.87 -11.27 2.99
N VAL A 562 19.81 -11.82 3.61
CA VAL A 562 19.66 -11.82 5.08
C VAL A 562 20.71 -12.71 5.75
N ARG A 563 21.13 -13.81 5.09
CA ARG A 563 22.19 -14.71 5.59
C ARG A 563 23.62 -14.19 5.41
N LEU A 564 23.83 -13.19 4.56
CA LEU A 564 25.15 -12.61 4.28
C LEU A 564 25.41 -11.31 5.07
N SER A 565 24.42 -10.82 5.83
CA SER A 565 24.52 -9.61 6.66
C SER A 565 24.35 -9.88 8.17
N ILE A 566 24.25 -11.16 8.57
CA ILE A 566 24.49 -11.66 9.93
C ILE A 566 25.87 -12.29 9.91
#